data_AF-A0AAN2TSV4-F1
#
_entry.id   AF-A0AAN2TSV4-F1
#
_cell.length_a   1.000
_cell.length_b   1.000
_cell.length_c   1.000
_cell.angle_alpha   90.00
_cell.angle_beta   90.00
_cell.angle_gamma   90.00
#
_symmetry.space_group_name_H-M   'P 1'
#
loop_
_entity.id
_entity.type
_entity.pdbx_description
1 polymer ?
#
loop_
_entity_poly.entity_id
_entity_poly.type
_entity_poly.pdbx_seq_one_letter_code
_entity_poly.pdbx_strand_id
1 'polypeptide(L)'
;MGKGDKYASLAEELLGKLGGASNVADAVHCMTRLRVLPIDRSKVKMEDIKNTEGVFGVIEEETIQIVLGPGVVNKVHTEFEKLLEEASGDLNLKEVASKNKSEIDRKNAKPFKLFLRRIASIFIPLIPALVASGLITGITKAIVQAGWLAAESQLAIILTVIGSGLFAYLGILVGTNAAKEYGGSPALGALAGILVINPAVGDISLFGENLLPGRGGLIGVLFAAIFIALVEKQVRKFIPQSLDIILTPTIALLITGIVTYIVFMPVGGFLSDAITNGLLNVLDFGGVVAGFVLGAAFLPLVITGLHQGLTPVHLELINSIGDDPLLPILAMGGAGQVGAAFAIYMKTKKASLKRAIGGGLPSGMLGIGEPLIFGVTLPLGRPFLTACLGAGVGGAFQAQFGIATSSIGVSGLPLTFLVHPNQIALFLAGLFISYIAGFIFTYLFGFKDEMAVEFK
;
A
#
# COMPACT_ATOMS: atom_id res chain seq x y z
N MET A 1 1.57 -33.36 -14.64
CA MET A 1 1.29 -31.99 -15.14
C MET A 1 2.41 -31.09 -14.67
N GLY A 2 3.05 -30.37 -15.59
CA GLY A 2 4.14 -29.45 -15.24
C GLY A 2 3.62 -28.30 -14.38
N LYS A 3 4.50 -27.60 -13.67
CA LYS A 3 4.11 -26.39 -12.91
C LYS A 3 3.52 -25.30 -13.82
N GLY A 4 3.83 -25.28 -15.11
CA GLY A 4 3.25 -24.36 -16.11
C GLY A 4 1.78 -24.66 -16.42
N ASP A 5 1.44 -25.92 -16.70
CA ASP A 5 0.07 -26.36 -17.05
C ASP A 5 -0.96 -25.96 -15.99
N LYS A 6 -0.58 -26.01 -14.71
CA LYS A 6 -1.49 -25.68 -13.59
C LYS A 6 -1.96 -24.22 -13.62
N TYR A 7 -1.11 -23.27 -14.02
CA TYR A 7 -1.50 -21.85 -14.03
C TYR A 7 -2.34 -21.49 -15.26
N ALA A 8 -2.05 -22.11 -16.40
CA ALA A 8 -2.85 -21.97 -17.61
C ALA A 8 -4.28 -22.48 -17.37
N SER A 9 -4.44 -23.69 -16.82
CA SER A 9 -5.76 -24.24 -16.50
C SER A 9 -6.53 -23.38 -15.50
N LEU A 10 -5.84 -22.81 -14.50
CA LEU A 10 -6.48 -21.90 -13.54
C LEU A 10 -6.91 -20.59 -14.22
N ALA A 11 -6.10 -20.02 -15.11
CA ALA A 11 -6.45 -18.82 -15.86
C ALA A 11 -7.68 -19.05 -16.76
N GLU A 12 -7.72 -20.18 -17.49
CA GLU A 12 -8.86 -20.58 -18.33
C GLU A 12 -10.14 -20.75 -17.52
N GLU A 13 -10.06 -21.45 -16.38
CA GLU A 13 -11.21 -21.68 -15.51
C GLU A 13 -11.77 -20.35 -14.95
N LEU A 14 -10.88 -19.45 -14.52
CA LEU A 14 -11.29 -18.13 -14.03
C LEU A 14 -11.91 -17.29 -15.15
N LEU A 15 -11.33 -17.30 -16.35
CA LEU A 15 -11.84 -16.55 -17.51
C LEU A 15 -13.25 -17.02 -17.90
N GLY A 16 -13.49 -18.34 -17.91
CA GLY A 16 -14.81 -18.91 -18.15
C GLY A 16 -15.85 -18.46 -17.12
N LYS A 17 -15.48 -18.44 -15.83
CA LYS A 17 -16.37 -18.00 -14.73
C LYS A 17 -16.59 -16.48 -14.70
N LEU A 18 -15.71 -15.70 -15.33
CA LEU A 18 -15.84 -14.26 -15.51
C LEU A 18 -16.74 -13.88 -16.71
N GLY A 19 -17.28 -14.86 -17.44
CA GLY A 19 -18.12 -14.63 -18.61
C GLY A 19 -17.35 -14.57 -19.94
N GLY A 20 -16.10 -15.03 -19.95
CA GLY A 20 -15.23 -15.09 -21.12
C GLY A 20 -14.43 -13.80 -21.39
N ALA A 21 -13.50 -13.86 -22.34
CA ALA A 21 -12.63 -12.74 -22.70
C ALA A 21 -13.39 -11.50 -23.15
N SER A 22 -14.50 -11.67 -23.88
CA SER A 22 -15.38 -10.58 -24.32
C SER A 22 -16.09 -9.85 -23.18
N ASN A 23 -16.03 -10.37 -21.95
CA ASN A 23 -16.56 -9.74 -20.76
C ASN A 23 -15.48 -9.10 -19.87
N VAL A 24 -14.20 -9.13 -20.27
CA VAL A 24 -13.08 -8.57 -19.51
C VAL A 24 -12.59 -7.30 -20.18
N ALA A 25 -12.77 -6.15 -19.51
CA ALA A 25 -12.31 -4.86 -20.01
C ALA A 25 -10.82 -4.60 -19.71
N ASP A 26 -10.37 -5.04 -18.53
CA ASP A 26 -8.99 -4.89 -18.07
C ASP A 26 -8.67 -5.96 -17.03
N ALA A 27 -7.40 -6.37 -16.97
CA ALA A 27 -6.92 -7.33 -15.99
C ALA A 27 -5.52 -6.91 -15.53
N VAL A 28 -5.41 -6.51 -14.27
CA VAL A 28 -4.13 -6.16 -13.64
C VAL A 28 -3.89 -7.03 -12.42
N HIS A 29 -2.67 -7.10 -11.92
CA HIS A 29 -2.38 -7.79 -10.67
C HIS A 29 -1.59 -6.93 -9.70
N CYS A 30 -1.76 -7.19 -8.41
CA CYS A 30 -0.88 -6.72 -7.36
C CYS A 30 -0.11 -7.92 -6.77
N MET A 31 0.46 -7.76 -5.57
CA MET A 31 1.27 -8.80 -4.93
C MET A 31 0.52 -10.13 -4.72
N THR A 32 -0.80 -10.10 -4.48
CA THR A 32 -1.57 -11.31 -4.12
C THR A 32 -2.90 -11.47 -4.86
N ARG A 33 -3.31 -10.50 -5.68
CA ARG A 33 -4.65 -10.49 -6.30
C ARG A 33 -4.61 -10.19 -7.78
N LEU A 34 -5.37 -10.97 -8.54
CA LEU A 34 -5.74 -10.66 -9.91
C LEU A 34 -7.00 -9.79 -9.86
N ARG A 35 -6.94 -8.59 -10.43
CA ARG A 35 -8.02 -7.61 -10.45
C ARG A 35 -8.57 -7.54 -11.86
N VAL A 36 -9.78 -8.05 -12.03
CA VAL A 36 -10.46 -8.08 -13.32
C VAL A 36 -11.56 -7.03 -13.30
N LEU A 37 -11.58 -6.17 -14.31
CA LEU A 37 -12.66 -5.25 -14.57
C LEU A 37 -13.64 -5.90 -15.56
N PRO A 38 -14.81 -6.40 -15.12
CA PRO A 38 -15.79 -6.97 -16.03
C PRO A 38 -16.56 -5.87 -16.78
N ILE A 39 -16.97 -6.16 -18.02
CA ILE A 39 -17.84 -5.30 -18.83
C ILE A 39 -19.29 -5.41 -18.33
N ASP A 40 -19.76 -6.65 -18.12
CA ASP A 40 -21.07 -6.98 -17.58
C ASP A 40 -20.91 -7.87 -16.34
N ARG A 41 -21.26 -7.31 -15.18
CA ARG A 41 -21.15 -8.01 -13.88
C ARG A 41 -22.14 -9.16 -13.75
N SER A 42 -23.27 -9.14 -14.45
CA SER A 42 -24.29 -10.20 -14.34
C SER A 42 -23.82 -11.55 -14.89
N LYS A 43 -22.79 -11.54 -15.75
CA LYS A 43 -22.17 -12.75 -16.33
C LYS A 43 -21.12 -13.39 -15.43
N VAL A 44 -20.77 -12.73 -14.33
CA VAL A 44 -19.73 -13.19 -13.42
C VAL A 44 -20.32 -14.15 -12.40
N LYS A 45 -19.78 -15.37 -12.33
CA LYS A 45 -20.19 -16.40 -11.38
C LYS A 45 -19.36 -16.31 -10.10
N MET A 46 -19.66 -15.33 -9.25
CA MET A 46 -18.85 -15.00 -8.06
C MET A 46 -18.65 -16.17 -7.09
N GLU A 47 -19.69 -16.96 -6.80
CA GLU A 47 -19.56 -18.15 -5.94
C GLU A 47 -18.67 -19.23 -6.56
N ASP A 48 -18.78 -19.45 -7.87
CA ASP A 48 -17.96 -20.43 -8.58
C ASP A 48 -16.49 -20.03 -8.58
N ILE A 49 -16.20 -18.72 -8.67
CA ILE A 49 -14.83 -18.19 -8.58
C ILE A 49 -14.28 -18.43 -7.18
N LYS A 50 -15.07 -18.13 -6.13
CA LYS A 50 -14.68 -18.32 -4.71
C LYS A 50 -14.37 -19.78 -4.40
N ASN A 51 -15.05 -20.72 -5.07
CA ASN A 51 -14.87 -22.16 -4.89
C ASN A 51 -13.79 -22.79 -5.80
N THR A 52 -13.12 -22.01 -6.65
CA THR A 52 -12.04 -22.49 -7.52
C THR A 52 -10.80 -22.91 -6.71
N GLU A 53 -10.20 -24.06 -7.04
CA GLU A 53 -8.98 -24.51 -6.37
C GLU A 53 -7.82 -23.54 -6.65
N GLY A 54 -7.21 -22.99 -5.59
CA GLY A 54 -6.14 -21.98 -5.70
C GLY A 54 -6.62 -20.53 -5.56
N VAL A 55 -7.93 -20.30 -5.46
CA VAL A 55 -8.50 -19.00 -5.06
C VAL A 55 -8.71 -18.99 -3.54
N PHE A 56 -8.07 -18.06 -2.85
CA PHE A 56 -8.19 -17.87 -1.40
C PHE A 56 -9.36 -16.98 -0.99
N GLY A 57 -9.93 -16.26 -1.96
CA GLY A 57 -11.06 -15.37 -1.74
C GLY A 57 -11.35 -14.53 -2.96
N VAL A 58 -12.56 -13.98 -3.01
CA VAL A 58 -12.98 -13.02 -4.04
C VAL A 58 -13.55 -11.82 -3.34
N ILE A 59 -13.07 -10.64 -3.69
CA ILE A 59 -13.53 -9.37 -3.16
C ILE A 59 -14.17 -8.60 -4.29
N GLU A 60 -15.41 -8.18 -4.11
CA GLU A 60 -16.09 -7.33 -5.06
C GLU A 60 -15.96 -5.86 -4.65
N GLU A 61 -15.21 -5.09 -5.45
CA GLU A 61 -15.18 -3.63 -5.37
C GLU A 61 -15.41 -3.02 -6.77
N GLU A 62 -14.57 -2.06 -7.19
CA GLU A 62 -14.55 -1.51 -8.55
C GLU A 62 -14.14 -2.58 -9.59
N THR A 63 -13.23 -3.46 -9.19
CA THR A 63 -12.83 -4.68 -9.92
C THR A 63 -13.20 -5.90 -9.08
N ILE A 64 -13.35 -7.05 -9.74
CA ILE A 64 -13.39 -8.35 -9.08
C ILE A 64 -11.96 -8.73 -8.74
N GLN A 65 -11.65 -8.76 -7.45
CA GLN A 65 -10.31 -9.08 -6.98
C GLN A 65 -10.26 -10.53 -6.53
N ILE A 66 -9.59 -11.35 -7.30
CA ILE A 66 -9.40 -12.79 -7.07
C ILE A 66 -8.09 -12.94 -6.31
N VAL A 67 -8.15 -13.38 -5.06
CA VAL A 67 -6.99 -13.55 -4.17
C VAL A 67 -6.33 -14.89 -4.50
N LEU A 68 -5.14 -14.85 -5.11
CA LEU A 68 -4.38 -16.02 -5.55
C LEU A 68 -3.11 -16.24 -4.72
N GLY A 69 -2.73 -15.27 -3.90
CA GLY A 69 -1.53 -15.33 -3.07
C GLY A 69 -0.25 -14.89 -3.81
N PRO A 70 0.83 -14.66 -3.06
CA PRO A 70 2.07 -14.09 -3.58
C PRO A 70 2.79 -15.03 -4.55
N GLY A 71 3.26 -14.47 -5.68
CA GLY A 71 4.01 -15.19 -6.72
C GLY A 71 3.18 -16.11 -7.63
N VAL A 72 2.02 -16.59 -7.18
CA VAL A 72 1.05 -17.32 -8.02
C VAL A 72 0.30 -16.34 -8.91
N VAL A 73 -0.12 -15.20 -8.36
CA VAL A 73 -0.89 -14.19 -9.09
C VAL A 73 -0.19 -13.70 -10.36
N ASN A 74 1.14 -13.49 -10.32
CA ASN A 74 1.89 -13.04 -11.50
C ASN A 74 1.83 -14.08 -12.62
N LYS A 75 1.97 -15.36 -12.28
CA LYS A 75 1.97 -16.46 -13.25
C LYS A 75 0.60 -16.67 -13.87
N VAL A 76 -0.45 -16.61 -13.03
CA VAL A 76 -1.83 -16.71 -13.50
C VAL A 76 -2.19 -15.49 -14.36
N HIS A 77 -1.79 -14.28 -13.96
CA HIS A 77 -2.03 -13.06 -14.76
C HIS A 77 -1.35 -13.14 -16.13
N THR A 78 -0.11 -13.62 -16.22
CA THR A 78 0.56 -13.81 -17.53
C THR A 78 -0.19 -14.77 -18.45
N GLU A 79 -0.66 -15.91 -17.95
CA GLU A 79 -1.46 -16.83 -18.78
C GLU A 79 -2.85 -16.23 -19.09
N PHE A 80 -3.43 -15.47 -18.17
CA PHE A 80 -4.70 -14.79 -18.35
C PHE A 80 -4.63 -13.70 -19.43
N GLU A 81 -3.54 -12.92 -19.48
CA GLU A 81 -3.30 -11.94 -20.54
C GLU A 81 -3.16 -12.60 -21.90
N LYS A 82 -2.42 -13.71 -22.02
CA LYS A 82 -2.33 -14.46 -23.28
C LYS A 82 -3.70 -14.89 -23.79
N LEU A 83 -4.56 -15.42 -22.92
CA LEU A 83 -5.92 -15.83 -23.28
C LEU A 83 -6.78 -14.64 -23.73
N LEU A 84 -6.56 -13.45 -23.14
CA LEU A 84 -7.23 -12.22 -23.58
C LEU A 84 -6.71 -11.76 -24.94
N GLU A 85 -5.41 -11.79 -25.17
CA GLU A 85 -4.77 -11.42 -26.45
C GLU A 85 -5.20 -12.36 -27.59
N GLU A 86 -5.22 -13.68 -27.34
CA GLU A 86 -5.69 -14.69 -28.30
C GLU A 86 -7.16 -14.52 -28.66
N ALA A 87 -8.00 -14.06 -27.72
CA ALA A 87 -9.41 -13.81 -27.96
C ALA A 87 -9.70 -12.42 -28.55
N SER A 88 -8.75 -11.47 -28.46
CA SER A 88 -8.91 -10.08 -28.88
C SER A 88 -8.45 -9.87 -30.32
N GLY A 89 -9.14 -10.50 -31.27
CA GLY A 89 -9.12 -10.04 -32.65
C GLY A 89 -9.81 -8.68 -32.75
N ASP A 90 -9.03 -7.60 -32.85
CA ASP A 90 -9.40 -6.25 -33.34
C ASP A 90 -10.70 -5.61 -32.79
N LEU A 91 -10.97 -5.75 -31.48
CA LEU A 91 -12.11 -5.09 -30.82
C LEU A 91 -11.65 -4.02 -29.83
N ASN A 92 -12.06 -2.78 -30.09
CA ASN A 92 -11.74 -1.58 -29.29
C ASN A 92 -12.61 -1.52 -28.01
N LEU A 93 -12.44 -2.49 -27.11
CA LEU A 93 -13.21 -2.67 -25.86
C LEU A 93 -12.92 -1.60 -24.80
N LYS A 94 -11.84 -0.81 -24.96
CA LYS A 94 -11.42 0.24 -24.02
C LYS A 94 -12.35 1.46 -23.98
N GLU A 95 -13.07 1.78 -25.06
CA GLU A 95 -13.99 2.92 -25.10
C GLU A 95 -15.30 2.67 -24.34
N VAL A 96 -15.82 1.43 -24.38
CA VAL A 96 -17.08 1.05 -23.71
C VAL A 96 -16.92 1.01 -22.18
N ALA A 97 -15.73 0.60 -21.71
CA ALA A 97 -15.39 0.56 -20.27
C ALA A 97 -15.35 1.96 -19.62
N SER A 98 -14.99 3.00 -20.38
CA SER A 98 -14.89 4.37 -19.88
C SER A 98 -16.24 4.97 -19.47
N LYS A 99 -17.34 4.58 -20.13
CA LYS A 99 -18.68 5.11 -19.87
C LYS A 99 -19.32 4.48 -18.63
N ASN A 100 -19.18 3.16 -18.44
CA ASN A 100 -19.75 2.44 -17.29
C ASN A 100 -19.02 2.72 -15.97
N LYS A 101 -17.72 3.04 -16.02
CA LYS A 101 -16.93 3.46 -14.85
C LYS A 101 -17.49 4.73 -14.19
N SER A 102 -17.99 5.67 -15.00
CA SER A 102 -18.47 6.97 -14.52
C SER A 102 -19.85 6.95 -13.82
N GLU A 103 -20.72 5.98 -14.13
CA GLU A 103 -22.07 5.91 -13.56
C GLU A 103 -22.15 5.13 -12.24
N ILE A 104 -21.30 4.11 -12.07
CA ILE A 104 -21.25 3.29 -10.85
C ILE A 104 -20.52 4.06 -9.72
N ASP A 105 -19.48 4.82 -10.06
CA ASP A 105 -18.69 5.63 -9.11
C ASP A 105 -19.47 6.76 -8.45
N ARG A 106 -20.55 7.25 -9.08
CA ARG A 106 -21.30 8.42 -8.60
C ARG A 106 -22.38 8.08 -7.57
N LYS A 107 -22.82 6.83 -7.48
CA LYS A 107 -24.05 6.49 -6.72
C LYS A 107 -23.83 6.05 -5.27
N ASN A 108 -22.63 5.68 -4.81
CA ASN A 108 -22.43 5.18 -3.43
C ASN A 108 -21.08 5.48 -2.73
N ALA A 109 -20.18 6.30 -3.28
CA ALA A 109 -18.93 6.65 -2.60
C ALA A 109 -19.06 7.94 -1.77
N LYS A 110 -18.87 7.87 -0.45
CA LYS A 110 -18.68 9.07 0.39
C LYS A 110 -17.41 9.81 -0.10
N PRO A 111 -17.42 11.16 -0.22
CA PRO A 111 -16.29 11.94 -0.77
C PRO A 111 -14.92 11.62 -0.16
N PHE A 112 -14.86 11.39 1.16
CA PHE A 112 -13.62 11.06 1.87
C PHE A 112 -13.00 9.72 1.45
N LYS A 113 -13.84 8.69 1.21
CA LYS A 113 -13.36 7.38 0.75
C LYS A 113 -12.77 7.48 -0.66
N LEU A 114 -13.37 8.28 -1.52
CA LEU A 114 -12.87 8.52 -2.88
C LEU A 114 -11.52 9.26 -2.84
N PHE A 115 -11.38 10.25 -1.96
CA PHE A 115 -10.13 10.96 -1.75
C PHE A 115 -8.99 10.01 -1.31
N LEU A 116 -9.20 9.21 -0.27
CA LEU A 116 -8.19 8.26 0.20
C LEU A 116 -7.82 7.21 -0.86
N ARG A 117 -8.79 6.77 -1.67
CA ARG A 117 -8.51 5.86 -2.80
C ARG A 117 -7.60 6.49 -3.84
N ARG A 118 -7.84 7.75 -4.23
CA ARG A 118 -6.95 8.47 -5.17
C ARG A 118 -5.55 8.62 -4.62
N ILE A 119 -5.40 8.95 -3.34
CA ILE A 119 -4.08 8.99 -2.70
C ILE A 119 -3.42 7.61 -2.76
N ALA A 120 -4.14 6.54 -2.40
CA ALA A 120 -3.60 5.19 -2.49
C ALA A 120 -3.14 4.82 -3.92
N SER A 121 -3.90 5.19 -4.96
CA SER A 121 -3.52 4.95 -6.37
C SER A 121 -2.18 5.58 -6.76
N ILE A 122 -1.78 6.68 -6.12
CA ILE A 122 -0.51 7.37 -6.37
C ILE A 122 0.67 6.57 -5.78
N PHE A 123 0.49 5.98 -4.59
CA PHE A 123 1.56 5.31 -3.85
C PHE A 123 1.66 3.80 -4.09
N ILE A 124 0.56 3.13 -4.43
CA ILE A 124 0.56 1.68 -4.70
C ILE A 124 1.63 1.26 -5.72
N PRO A 125 1.79 1.95 -6.88
CA PRO A 125 2.84 1.60 -7.84
C PRO A 125 4.27 1.75 -7.30
N LEU A 126 4.46 2.50 -6.22
CA LEU A 126 5.77 2.74 -5.59
C LEU A 126 6.12 1.69 -4.54
N ILE A 127 5.16 0.90 -4.05
CA ILE A 127 5.37 -0.09 -2.97
C ILE A 127 6.54 -1.04 -3.27
N PRO A 128 6.68 -1.66 -4.47
CA PRO A 128 7.79 -2.56 -4.72
C PRO A 128 9.16 -1.89 -4.58
N ALA A 129 9.29 -0.65 -5.05
CA ALA A 129 10.51 0.14 -4.93
C ALA A 129 10.79 0.50 -3.47
N LEU A 130 9.77 0.97 -2.73
CA LEU A 130 9.88 1.31 -1.31
C LEU A 130 10.34 0.11 -0.49
N VAL A 131 9.77 -1.07 -0.74
CA VAL A 131 10.16 -2.31 -0.07
C VAL A 131 11.61 -2.69 -0.37
N ALA A 132 12.03 -2.67 -1.65
CA ALA A 132 13.38 -3.02 -2.02
C ALA A 132 14.41 -2.05 -1.40
N SER A 133 14.17 -0.74 -1.53
CA SER A 133 15.02 0.31 -0.96
C SER A 133 15.09 0.23 0.57
N GLY A 134 13.94 0.11 1.25
CA GLY A 134 13.88 -0.02 2.70
C GLY A 134 14.65 -1.25 3.20
N LEU A 135 14.44 -2.42 2.59
CA LEU A 135 15.14 -3.65 3.00
C LEU A 135 16.65 -3.57 2.76
N ILE A 136 17.10 -3.02 1.63
CA ILE A 136 18.53 -2.84 1.36
C ILE A 136 19.15 -1.90 2.40
N THR A 137 18.52 -0.76 2.68
CA THR A 137 18.98 0.18 3.72
C THR A 137 19.03 -0.50 5.08
N GLY A 138 17.98 -1.20 5.48
CA GLY A 138 17.85 -1.85 6.77
C GLY A 138 18.86 -2.98 7.00
N ILE A 139 19.00 -3.88 6.03
CA ILE A 139 19.98 -4.97 6.08
C ILE A 139 21.40 -4.41 6.11
N THR A 140 21.69 -3.38 5.31
CA THR A 140 23.01 -2.73 5.30
C THR A 140 23.34 -2.16 6.67
N LYS A 141 22.41 -1.40 7.28
CA LYS A 141 22.56 -0.88 8.64
C LYS A 141 22.79 -2.01 9.66
N ALA A 142 22.04 -3.11 9.56
CA ALA A 142 22.15 -4.25 10.48
C ALA A 142 23.52 -4.94 10.37
N ILE A 143 24.01 -5.20 9.16
CA ILE A 143 25.32 -5.84 8.92
C ILE A 143 26.46 -4.93 9.40
N VAL A 144 26.37 -3.62 9.14
CA VAL A 144 27.34 -2.64 9.62
C VAL A 144 27.37 -2.60 11.14
N GLN A 145 26.19 -2.53 11.78
CA GLN A 145 26.09 -2.53 13.24
C GLN A 145 26.62 -3.82 13.87
N ALA A 146 26.45 -4.96 13.21
CA ALA A 146 26.98 -6.25 13.66
C ALA A 146 28.52 -6.35 13.56
N GLY A 147 29.19 -5.34 12.98
CA GLY A 147 30.62 -5.35 12.74
C GLY A 147 31.06 -6.27 11.61
N TRP A 148 30.12 -6.79 10.81
CA TRP A 148 30.41 -7.68 9.68
C TRP A 148 30.85 -6.91 8.43
N LEU A 149 30.55 -5.61 8.38
CA LEU A 149 30.96 -4.71 7.31
C LEU A 149 31.32 -3.34 7.90
N ALA A 150 32.51 -2.81 7.59
CA ALA A 150 32.87 -1.45 8.01
C ALA A 150 31.98 -0.42 7.27
N ALA A 151 31.46 0.58 7.99
CA ALA A 151 30.53 1.58 7.44
C ALA A 151 31.17 2.41 6.31
N GLU A 152 32.48 2.56 6.38
CA GLU A 152 33.35 3.33 5.49
C GLU A 152 33.82 2.49 4.31
N SER A 153 33.53 1.18 4.32
CA SER A 153 33.88 0.30 3.21
C SER A 153 33.13 0.71 1.94
N GLN A 154 33.79 0.56 0.79
CA GLN A 154 33.20 0.87 -0.50
C GLN A 154 31.86 0.14 -0.73
N LEU A 155 31.76 -1.12 -0.27
CA LEU A 155 30.53 -1.90 -0.37
C LEU A 155 29.41 -1.31 0.50
N ALA A 156 29.68 -0.89 1.74
CA ALA A 156 28.68 -0.27 2.60
C ALA A 156 28.16 1.05 2.00
N ILE A 157 29.05 1.86 1.42
CA ILE A 157 28.69 3.10 0.73
C ILE A 157 27.82 2.78 -0.50
N ILE A 158 28.20 1.83 -1.34
CA ILE A 158 27.41 1.40 -2.51
C ILE A 158 26.01 0.94 -2.09
N LEU A 159 25.91 0.06 -1.09
CA LEU A 159 24.63 -0.46 -0.60
C LEU A 159 23.77 0.65 0.02
N THR A 160 24.38 1.59 0.73
CA THR A 160 23.70 2.76 1.29
C THR A 160 23.09 3.60 0.18
N VAL A 161 23.84 3.91 -0.89
CA VAL A 161 23.32 4.69 -2.02
C VAL A 161 22.20 3.96 -2.76
N ILE A 162 22.32 2.65 -2.98
CA ILE A 162 21.27 1.84 -3.61
C ILE A 162 19.98 1.87 -2.75
N GLY A 163 20.11 1.72 -1.44
CA GLY A 163 18.98 1.70 -0.52
C GLY A 163 18.32 3.07 -0.35
N SER A 164 19.12 4.12 -0.11
CA SER A 164 18.59 5.45 0.24
C SER A 164 18.21 6.32 -0.96
N GLY A 165 18.72 6.01 -2.16
CA GLY A 165 18.54 6.84 -3.35
C GLY A 165 17.07 7.09 -3.71
N LEU A 166 16.20 6.11 -3.54
CA LEU A 166 14.76 6.26 -3.80
C LEU A 166 14.14 7.38 -2.94
N PHE A 167 14.47 7.43 -1.65
CA PHE A 167 13.86 8.38 -0.72
C PHE A 167 14.25 9.83 -1.03
N ALA A 168 15.48 10.06 -1.51
CA ALA A 168 15.94 11.37 -1.95
C ALA A 168 15.15 11.92 -3.16
N TYR A 169 14.64 11.03 -4.03
CA TYR A 169 13.93 11.40 -5.26
C TYR A 169 12.45 11.00 -5.25
N LEU A 170 11.91 10.63 -4.09
CA LEU A 170 10.57 10.08 -3.98
C LEU A 170 9.50 11.08 -4.44
N GLY A 171 9.70 12.37 -4.18
CA GLY A 171 8.83 13.44 -4.65
C GLY A 171 8.65 13.46 -6.17
N ILE A 172 9.69 13.10 -6.93
CA ILE A 172 9.61 13.04 -8.40
C ILE A 172 8.66 11.92 -8.85
N LEU A 173 8.78 10.74 -8.23
CA LEU A 173 7.94 9.58 -8.54
C LEU A 173 6.49 9.80 -8.09
N VAL A 174 6.29 10.37 -6.91
CA VAL A 174 4.97 10.75 -6.40
C VAL A 174 4.33 11.78 -7.32
N GLY A 175 5.05 12.83 -7.72
CA GLY A 175 4.54 13.83 -8.65
C GLY A 175 4.17 13.26 -10.01
N THR A 176 4.99 12.34 -10.55
CA THR A 176 4.72 11.62 -11.79
C THR A 176 3.41 10.83 -11.71
N ASN A 177 3.23 10.05 -10.64
CA ASN A 177 2.02 9.24 -10.44
C ASN A 177 0.79 10.10 -10.15
N ALA A 178 0.94 11.18 -9.39
CA ALA A 178 -0.13 12.13 -9.12
C ALA A 178 -0.62 12.82 -10.40
N ALA A 179 0.29 13.28 -11.27
CA ALA A 179 -0.11 13.85 -12.55
C ALA A 179 -0.87 12.82 -13.41
N LYS A 180 -0.38 11.57 -13.49
CA LYS A 180 -1.07 10.46 -14.19
C LYS A 180 -2.48 10.22 -13.64
N GLU A 181 -2.62 10.09 -12.33
CA GLU A 181 -3.90 9.84 -11.65
C GLU A 181 -4.92 10.94 -11.96
N TYR A 182 -4.45 12.19 -12.08
CA TYR A 182 -5.29 13.34 -12.43
C TYR A 182 -5.33 13.60 -13.94
N GLY A 183 -4.78 12.71 -14.77
CA GLY A 183 -4.78 12.70 -16.24
C GLY A 183 -3.94 13.77 -16.93
N GLY A 184 -2.96 14.35 -16.23
CA GLY A 184 -1.94 15.25 -16.78
C GLY A 184 -0.69 14.50 -17.25
N SER A 185 0.26 15.26 -17.78
CA SER A 185 1.53 14.75 -18.30
C SER A 185 2.45 14.25 -17.16
N PRO A 186 2.92 13.00 -17.21
CA PRO A 186 3.81 12.44 -16.19
C PRO A 186 5.09 13.26 -15.98
N ALA A 187 5.69 13.75 -17.07
CA ALA A 187 6.90 14.56 -17.03
C ALA A 187 6.68 15.90 -16.31
N LEU A 188 5.54 16.55 -16.49
CA LEU A 188 5.20 17.77 -15.76
C LEU A 188 4.95 17.48 -14.28
N GLY A 189 4.34 16.33 -13.95
CA GLY A 189 4.25 15.84 -12.58
C GLY A 189 5.61 15.61 -11.93
N ALA A 190 6.56 15.03 -12.65
CA ALA A 190 7.93 14.86 -12.19
C ALA A 190 8.60 16.22 -11.90
N LEU A 191 8.40 17.21 -12.79
CA LEU A 191 8.89 18.57 -12.58
C LEU A 191 8.25 19.22 -11.34
N ALA A 192 6.96 18.99 -11.07
CA ALA A 192 6.32 19.45 -9.84
C ALA A 192 7.00 18.89 -8.58
N GLY A 193 7.42 17.63 -8.60
CA GLY A 193 8.26 17.04 -7.56
C GLY A 193 9.62 17.73 -7.44
N ILE A 194 10.29 17.95 -8.57
CA ILE A 194 11.60 18.63 -8.63
C ILE A 194 11.51 20.05 -8.08
N LEU A 195 10.46 20.80 -8.38
CA LEU A 195 10.27 22.18 -7.89
C LEU A 195 10.37 22.24 -6.36
N VAL A 196 9.79 21.28 -5.64
CA VAL A 196 9.77 21.25 -4.17
C VAL A 196 11.13 20.86 -3.59
N ILE A 197 11.81 19.85 -4.17
CA ILE A 197 13.05 19.29 -3.61
C ILE A 197 14.34 19.96 -4.11
N ASN A 198 14.25 20.88 -5.08
CA ASN A 198 15.42 21.50 -5.69
C ASN A 198 16.20 22.35 -4.66
N PRO A 199 17.50 22.08 -4.43
CA PRO A 199 18.30 22.86 -3.48
C PRO A 199 18.35 24.37 -3.78
N ALA A 200 18.27 24.76 -5.07
CA ALA A 200 18.29 26.16 -5.49
C ALA A 200 17.07 26.96 -4.99
N VAL A 201 16.03 26.29 -4.50
CA VAL A 201 14.91 26.95 -3.81
C VAL A 201 15.38 27.70 -2.56
N GLY A 202 16.49 27.27 -1.95
CA GLY A 202 17.13 27.95 -0.82
C GLY A 202 17.54 29.40 -1.08
N ASP A 203 17.74 29.76 -2.35
CA ASP A 203 18.13 31.11 -2.76
C ASP A 203 16.91 32.03 -3.01
N ILE A 204 15.69 31.48 -2.95
CA ILE A 204 14.45 32.24 -3.10
C ILE A 204 14.04 32.82 -1.75
N SER A 205 14.01 34.16 -1.66
CA SER A 205 13.49 34.88 -0.49
C SER A 205 12.06 35.34 -0.73
N LEU A 206 11.13 34.90 0.11
CA LEU A 206 9.72 35.32 0.10
C LEU A 206 9.33 35.79 1.50
N PHE A 207 8.64 36.93 1.59
CA PHE A 207 8.13 37.48 2.85
C PHE A 207 9.20 37.69 3.95
N GLY A 208 10.46 37.89 3.56
CA GLY A 208 11.57 38.13 4.47
C GLY A 208 12.30 36.87 4.96
N GLU A 209 11.89 35.68 4.49
CA GLU A 209 12.54 34.41 4.81
C GLU A 209 12.94 33.66 3.54
N ASN A 210 14.04 32.91 3.61
CA ASN A 210 14.44 32.02 2.52
C ASN A 210 13.60 30.75 2.57
N LEU A 211 13.15 30.30 1.41
CA LEU A 211 12.45 29.03 1.31
C LEU A 211 13.39 27.88 1.67
N LEU A 212 12.86 26.89 2.39
CA LEU A 212 13.61 25.68 2.72
C LEU A 212 13.38 24.63 1.64
N PRO A 213 14.42 24.12 0.96
CA PRO A 213 14.27 23.00 0.03
C PRO A 213 13.56 21.81 0.69
N GLY A 214 12.57 21.25 0.02
CA GLY A 214 11.75 20.17 0.55
C GLY A 214 10.65 20.59 1.53
N ARG A 215 10.49 21.90 1.85
CA ARG A 215 9.39 22.36 2.71
C ARG A 215 8.03 21.97 2.13
N GLY A 216 7.19 21.40 2.98
CA GLY A 216 5.90 20.83 2.61
C GLY A 216 5.95 19.37 2.17
N GLY A 217 7.15 18.79 2.08
CA GLY A 217 7.35 17.36 1.93
C GLY A 217 6.56 16.78 0.76
N LEU A 218 6.01 15.59 0.95
CA LEU A 218 5.24 14.93 -0.10
C LEU A 218 3.85 15.54 -0.29
N ILE A 219 3.33 16.25 0.73
CA ILE A 219 2.04 16.93 0.65
C ILE A 219 2.11 18.10 -0.34
N GLY A 220 3.16 18.91 -0.25
CA GLY A 220 3.44 20.00 -1.20
C GLY A 220 3.63 19.47 -2.63
N VAL A 221 4.35 18.35 -2.78
CA VAL A 221 4.50 17.66 -4.07
C VAL A 221 3.15 17.22 -4.63
N LEU A 222 2.28 16.62 -3.82
CA LEU A 222 0.93 16.22 -4.25
C LEU A 222 0.11 17.42 -4.72
N PHE A 223 0.13 18.53 -3.97
CA PHE A 223 -0.55 19.75 -4.40
C PHE A 223 -0.03 20.28 -5.72
N ALA A 224 1.29 20.40 -5.87
CA ALA A 224 1.92 20.88 -7.09
C ALA A 224 1.62 19.97 -8.30
N ALA A 225 1.69 18.65 -8.12
CA ALA A 225 1.47 17.68 -9.19
C ALA A 225 0.00 17.56 -9.61
N ILE A 226 -0.94 17.65 -8.65
CA ILE A 226 -2.37 17.73 -8.97
C ILE A 226 -2.66 19.03 -9.70
N PHE A 227 -2.11 20.14 -9.20
CA PHE A 227 -2.33 21.46 -9.78
C PHE A 227 -1.79 21.55 -11.21
N ILE A 228 -0.56 21.08 -11.48
CA ILE A 228 -0.01 21.13 -12.84
C ILE A 228 -0.83 20.30 -13.83
N ALA A 229 -1.36 19.15 -13.39
CA ALA A 229 -2.25 18.34 -14.23
C ALA A 229 -3.58 19.07 -14.56
N LEU A 230 -4.12 19.84 -13.61
CA LEU A 230 -5.32 20.65 -13.84
C LEU A 230 -5.05 21.86 -14.73
N VAL A 231 -3.96 22.59 -14.47
CA VAL A 231 -3.55 23.76 -15.25
C VAL A 231 -3.23 23.35 -16.69
N GLU A 232 -2.46 22.28 -16.89
CA GLU A 232 -2.13 21.77 -18.22
C GLU A 232 -3.39 21.49 -19.05
N LYS A 233 -4.35 20.75 -18.49
CA LYS A 233 -5.62 20.46 -19.18
C LYS A 233 -6.42 21.71 -19.48
N GLN A 234 -6.39 22.69 -18.59
CA GLN A 234 -7.15 23.91 -18.76
C GLN A 234 -6.52 24.82 -19.83
N VAL A 235 -5.20 25.00 -19.79
CA VAL A 235 -4.44 25.78 -20.78
C VAL A 235 -4.61 25.17 -22.17
N ARG A 236 -4.53 23.85 -22.30
CA ARG A 236 -4.69 23.12 -23.56
C ARG A 236 -6.00 23.44 -24.30
N LYS A 237 -7.06 23.81 -23.59
CA LYS A 237 -8.35 24.19 -24.20
C LYS A 237 -8.31 25.53 -24.94
N PHE A 238 -7.37 26.41 -24.58
CA PHE A 238 -7.25 27.76 -25.15
C PHE A 238 -6.11 27.89 -26.17
N ILE A 239 -5.13 26.99 -26.12
CA ILE A 239 -3.97 27.04 -27.02
C ILE A 239 -4.30 26.37 -28.37
N PRO A 240 -4.02 27.02 -29.52
CA PRO A 240 -4.15 26.39 -30.83
C PRO A 240 -3.29 25.13 -30.95
N GLN A 241 -3.77 24.11 -31.66
CA GLN A 241 -3.09 22.81 -31.78
C GLN A 241 -1.63 22.92 -32.28
N SER A 242 -1.32 23.89 -33.15
CA SER A 242 0.03 24.13 -33.66
C SER A 242 1.03 24.61 -32.59
N LEU A 243 0.55 25.23 -31.52
CA LEU A 243 1.36 25.79 -30.43
C LEU A 243 1.31 24.96 -29.15
N ASP A 244 0.39 24.01 -29.07
CA ASP A 244 0.09 23.22 -27.88
C ASP A 244 1.32 22.50 -27.31
N ILE A 245 2.16 21.92 -28.18
CA ILE A 245 3.37 21.20 -27.78
C ILE A 245 4.40 22.10 -27.07
N ILE A 246 4.37 23.41 -27.32
CA ILE A 246 5.31 24.39 -26.73
C ILE A 246 4.65 25.14 -25.59
N LEU A 247 3.52 25.80 -25.86
CA LEU A 247 2.92 26.77 -24.93
C LEU A 247 2.23 26.11 -23.76
N THR A 248 1.47 25.04 -23.97
CA THR A 248 0.72 24.38 -22.89
C THR A 248 1.64 23.90 -21.75
N PRO A 249 2.68 23.09 -21.99
CA PRO A 249 3.58 22.66 -20.91
C PRO A 249 4.36 23.82 -20.29
N THR A 250 4.77 24.82 -21.09
CA THR A 250 5.51 25.99 -20.59
C THR A 250 4.67 26.82 -19.63
N ILE A 251 3.43 27.14 -20.01
CA ILE A 251 2.51 27.94 -19.19
C ILE A 251 2.11 27.13 -17.94
N ALA A 252 1.82 25.84 -18.09
CA ALA A 252 1.46 24.99 -16.96
C ALA A 252 2.58 24.92 -15.93
N LEU A 253 3.83 24.74 -16.37
CA LEU A 253 4.99 24.72 -15.50
C LEU A 253 5.24 26.08 -14.84
N LEU A 254 5.17 27.18 -15.59
CA LEU A 254 5.40 28.53 -15.07
C LEU A 254 4.40 28.87 -13.96
N ILE A 255 3.11 28.66 -14.22
CA ILE A 255 2.04 28.93 -13.25
C ILE A 255 2.21 28.01 -12.03
N THR A 256 2.45 26.72 -12.25
CA THR A 256 2.65 25.77 -11.16
C THR A 256 3.86 26.13 -10.32
N GLY A 257 4.99 26.51 -10.92
CA GLY A 257 6.21 26.88 -10.20
C GLY A 257 5.98 28.05 -9.25
N ILE A 258 5.39 29.13 -9.74
CA ILE A 258 5.06 30.31 -8.93
C ILE A 258 4.12 29.93 -7.77
N VAL A 259 3.05 29.19 -8.07
CA VAL A 259 2.07 28.78 -7.04
C VAL A 259 2.70 27.79 -6.05
N THR A 260 3.62 26.94 -6.48
CA THR A 260 4.30 25.98 -5.62
C THR A 260 5.11 26.71 -4.54
N TYR A 261 5.90 27.70 -4.94
CA TYR A 261 6.75 28.45 -4.00
C TYR A 261 5.96 29.37 -3.08
N ILE A 262 4.95 30.06 -3.59
CA ILE A 262 4.18 31.04 -2.81
C ILE A 262 3.12 30.36 -1.93
N VAL A 263 2.53 29.25 -2.40
CA VAL A 263 1.35 28.65 -1.77
C VAL A 263 1.61 27.22 -1.31
N PHE A 264 2.01 26.31 -2.21
CA PHE A 264 2.01 24.88 -1.86
C PHE A 264 3.12 24.47 -0.89
N MET A 265 4.31 25.08 -0.95
CA MET A 265 5.37 24.81 0.01
C MET A 265 5.01 25.33 1.42
N PRO A 266 4.54 26.58 1.62
CA PRO A 266 4.09 27.04 2.94
C PRO A 266 2.89 26.27 3.48
N VAL A 267 1.84 26.07 2.67
CA VAL A 267 0.63 25.35 3.10
C VAL A 267 0.95 23.88 3.36
N GLY A 268 1.73 23.25 2.48
CA GLY A 268 2.22 21.89 2.67
C GLY A 268 3.00 21.80 3.97
N GLY A 269 3.89 22.74 4.25
CA GLY A 269 4.70 22.75 5.47
C GLY A 269 3.85 22.85 6.73
N PHE A 270 2.86 23.74 6.75
CA PHE A 270 1.91 23.83 7.85
C PHE A 270 1.11 22.53 8.05
N LEU A 271 0.64 21.91 6.96
CA LEU A 271 -0.06 20.63 7.02
C LEU A 271 0.84 19.49 7.53
N SER A 272 2.08 19.44 7.05
CA SER A 272 3.11 18.50 7.51
C SER A 272 3.33 18.63 9.01
N ASP A 273 3.58 19.85 9.50
CA ASP A 273 3.78 20.12 10.92
C ASP A 273 2.53 19.74 11.73
N ALA A 274 1.34 20.08 11.24
CA ALA A 274 0.08 19.76 11.92
C ALA A 274 -0.17 18.24 12.02
N ILE A 275 0.10 17.48 10.96
CA ILE A 275 -0.05 16.02 10.94
C ILE A 275 0.98 15.37 11.86
N THR A 276 2.25 15.74 11.73
CA THR A 276 3.34 15.18 12.53
C THR A 276 3.13 15.49 14.01
N ASN A 277 2.95 16.76 14.38
CA ASN A 277 2.73 17.14 15.78
C ASN A 277 1.42 16.58 16.32
N GLY A 278 0.35 16.57 15.52
CA GLY A 278 -0.93 15.98 15.91
C GLY A 278 -0.80 14.49 16.25
N LEU A 279 -0.06 13.74 15.44
CA LEU A 279 0.15 12.32 15.67
C LEU A 279 1.06 12.06 16.87
N LEU A 280 2.16 12.81 17.00
CA LEU A 280 3.05 12.72 18.16
C LEU A 280 2.28 13.03 19.46
N ASN A 281 1.46 14.08 19.47
CA ASN A 281 0.62 14.41 20.63
C ASN A 281 -0.36 13.29 20.99
N VAL A 282 -0.95 12.62 20.00
CA VAL A 282 -1.83 11.46 20.25
C VAL A 282 -1.04 10.32 20.92
N LEU A 283 0.19 10.08 20.49
CA LEU A 283 1.05 9.04 21.08
C LEU A 283 1.57 9.45 22.46
N ASP A 284 1.97 10.70 22.65
CA ASP A 284 2.52 11.20 23.92
C ASP A 284 1.44 11.28 25.01
N PHE A 285 0.26 11.82 24.69
CA PHE A 285 -0.85 11.92 25.64
C PHE A 285 -1.56 10.58 25.84
N GLY A 286 -1.80 9.85 24.75
CA GLY A 286 -2.56 8.60 24.79
C GLY A 286 -1.72 7.40 25.17
N GLY A 287 -0.39 7.46 25.02
CA GLY A 287 0.57 6.41 25.37
C GLY A 287 0.12 5.02 24.95
N VAL A 288 0.12 4.11 25.93
CA VAL A 288 -0.33 2.72 25.80
C VAL A 288 -1.74 2.60 25.21
N VAL A 289 -2.66 3.50 25.57
CA VAL A 289 -4.06 3.47 25.12
C VAL A 289 -4.16 3.85 23.64
N ALA A 290 -3.45 4.89 23.21
CA ALA A 290 -3.36 5.26 21.80
C ALA A 290 -2.75 4.12 20.99
N GLY A 291 -1.65 3.53 21.46
CA GLY A 291 -1.02 2.36 20.84
C GLY A 291 -2.00 1.19 20.69
N PHE A 292 -2.80 0.92 21.73
CA PHE A 292 -3.82 -0.14 21.69
C PHE A 292 -4.88 0.13 20.61
N VAL A 293 -5.45 1.33 20.62
CA VAL A 293 -6.53 1.69 19.69
C VAL A 293 -6.02 1.69 18.25
N LEU A 294 -4.85 2.27 18.00
CA LEU A 294 -4.24 2.32 16.67
C LEU A 294 -3.92 0.91 16.16
N GLY A 295 -3.28 0.07 16.98
CA GLY A 295 -2.98 -1.32 16.63
C GLY A 295 -4.24 -2.15 16.34
N ALA A 296 -5.28 -2.01 17.16
CA ALA A 296 -6.54 -2.73 16.99
C ALA A 296 -7.37 -2.25 15.79
N ALA A 297 -7.34 -0.94 15.50
CA ALA A 297 -8.10 -0.34 14.40
C ALA A 297 -7.43 -0.50 13.03
N PHE A 298 -6.15 -0.87 12.98
CA PHE A 298 -5.43 -0.97 11.72
C PHE A 298 -5.95 -2.08 10.82
N LEU A 299 -6.29 -3.26 11.37
CA LEU A 299 -6.72 -4.39 10.56
C LEU A 299 -8.06 -4.16 9.82
N PRO A 300 -9.09 -3.57 10.46
CA PRO A 300 -10.27 -3.06 9.76
C PRO A 300 -9.96 -2.00 8.68
N LEU A 301 -8.88 -1.24 8.82
CA LEU A 301 -8.43 -0.34 7.75
C LEU A 301 -7.79 -1.13 6.59
N VAL A 302 -7.02 -2.19 6.89
CA VAL A 302 -6.37 -3.06 5.90
C VAL A 302 -7.40 -3.73 4.98
N ILE A 303 -8.52 -4.23 5.51
CA ILE A 303 -9.55 -4.88 4.68
C ILE A 303 -10.16 -3.94 3.63
N THR A 304 -10.18 -2.64 3.90
CA THR A 304 -10.72 -1.63 2.97
C THR A 304 -9.70 -1.14 1.94
N GLY A 305 -8.43 -1.54 2.07
CA GLY A 305 -7.32 -1.03 1.25
C GLY A 305 -6.90 0.42 1.56
N LEU A 306 -7.67 1.15 2.38
CA LEU A 306 -7.43 2.57 2.67
C LEU A 306 -6.17 2.82 3.51
N HIS A 307 -5.59 1.78 4.13
CA HIS A 307 -4.32 1.87 4.86
C HIS A 307 -3.16 2.37 3.98
N GLN A 308 -3.19 2.12 2.66
CA GLN A 308 -2.21 2.65 1.72
C GLN A 308 -2.32 4.18 1.55
N GLY A 309 -3.45 4.78 1.95
CA GLY A 309 -3.59 6.23 2.09
C GLY A 309 -2.74 6.82 3.22
N LEU A 310 -2.23 6.00 4.15
CA LEU A 310 -1.34 6.44 5.23
C LEU A 310 0.13 6.49 4.80
N THR A 311 0.51 5.93 3.65
CA THR A 311 1.89 5.95 3.15
C THR A 311 2.50 7.36 3.12
N PRO A 312 1.83 8.41 2.60
CA PRO A 312 2.37 9.76 2.69
C PRO A 312 2.56 10.27 4.12
N VAL A 313 1.73 9.84 5.08
CA VAL A 313 1.90 10.23 6.50
C VAL A 313 3.17 9.61 7.07
N HIS A 314 3.39 8.31 6.85
CA HIS A 314 4.60 7.62 7.27
C HIS A 314 5.87 8.26 6.68
N LEU A 315 5.84 8.57 5.39
CA LEU A 315 6.95 9.23 4.71
C LEU A 315 7.17 10.65 5.22
N GLU A 316 6.11 11.37 5.55
CA GLU A 316 6.21 12.71 6.11
C GLU A 316 6.82 12.71 7.51
N LEU A 317 6.48 11.74 8.37
CA LEU A 317 7.14 11.55 9.66
C LEU A 317 8.64 11.33 9.48
N ILE A 318 9.03 10.41 8.58
CA ILE A 318 10.44 10.14 8.30
C ILE A 318 11.15 11.40 7.76
N ASN A 319 10.52 12.13 6.84
CA ASN A 319 11.12 13.34 6.27
C ASN A 319 11.25 14.47 7.28
N SER A 320 10.24 14.66 8.14
CA SER A 320 10.15 15.80 9.05
C SER A 320 10.93 15.59 10.35
N ILE A 321 10.94 14.37 10.90
CA ILE A 321 11.55 14.07 12.20
C ILE A 321 12.57 12.93 12.13
N GLY A 322 12.82 12.33 10.97
CA GLY A 322 13.77 11.23 10.77
C GLY A 322 13.20 9.84 11.09
N ASP A 323 12.02 9.78 11.71
CA ASP A 323 11.47 8.60 12.34
C ASP A 323 9.97 8.43 12.07
N ASP A 324 9.53 7.18 12.06
CA ASP A 324 8.13 6.78 11.99
C ASP A 324 7.75 5.90 13.19
N PRO A 325 7.19 6.49 14.26
CA PRO A 325 6.70 5.74 15.42
C PRO A 325 5.35 5.05 15.16
N LEU A 326 4.66 5.42 14.07
CA LEU A 326 3.33 4.91 13.77
C LEU A 326 3.41 3.51 13.15
N LEU A 327 4.35 3.30 12.24
CA LEU A 327 4.48 2.04 11.50
C LEU A 327 4.66 0.81 12.43
N PRO A 328 5.53 0.83 13.46
CA PRO A 328 5.65 -0.29 14.40
C PRO A 328 4.35 -0.61 15.14
N ILE A 329 3.58 0.41 15.55
CA ILE A 329 2.29 0.24 16.22
C ILE A 329 1.28 -0.42 15.28
N LEU A 330 1.12 0.13 14.07
CA LEU A 330 0.15 -0.36 13.09
C LEU A 330 0.52 -1.75 12.56
N ALA A 331 1.82 -2.06 12.42
CA ALA A 331 2.31 -3.36 12.00
C ALA A 331 1.85 -4.51 12.91
N MET A 332 1.47 -4.21 14.17
CA MET A 332 0.93 -5.20 15.09
C MET A 332 -0.41 -5.78 14.62
N GLY A 333 -1.11 -5.12 13.69
CA GLY A 333 -2.27 -5.67 12.98
C GLY A 333 -1.99 -7.03 12.36
N GLY A 334 -0.93 -7.13 11.54
CA GLY A 334 -0.52 -8.40 10.93
C GLY A 334 -0.10 -9.43 11.98
N ALA A 335 0.47 -8.96 13.09
CA ALA A 335 0.93 -9.83 14.17
C ALA A 335 -0.22 -10.48 14.96
N GLY A 336 -1.26 -9.72 15.27
CA GLY A 336 -2.48 -10.26 15.87
C GLY A 336 -3.14 -11.32 14.99
N GLN A 337 -3.08 -11.14 13.65
CA GLN A 337 -3.54 -12.13 12.68
C GLN A 337 -2.74 -13.43 12.70
N VAL A 338 -1.42 -13.35 12.76
CA VAL A 338 -0.56 -14.54 12.88
C VAL A 338 -0.90 -15.31 14.16
N GLY A 339 -1.05 -14.62 15.28
CA GLY A 339 -1.49 -15.22 16.55
C GLY A 339 -2.84 -15.92 16.45
N ALA A 340 -3.84 -15.24 15.89
CA ALA A 340 -5.16 -15.81 15.67
C ALA A 340 -5.14 -17.04 14.76
N ALA A 341 -4.33 -17.01 13.69
CA ALA A 341 -4.16 -18.14 12.78
C ALA A 341 -3.56 -19.37 13.48
N PHE A 342 -2.54 -19.20 14.33
CA PHE A 342 -2.01 -20.28 15.15
C PHE A 342 -3.08 -20.89 16.09
N ALA A 343 -3.90 -20.05 16.72
CA ALA A 343 -4.97 -20.53 17.60
C ALA A 343 -6.01 -21.37 16.84
N ILE A 344 -6.43 -20.92 15.66
CA ILE A 344 -7.38 -21.66 14.81
C ILE A 344 -6.75 -22.96 14.33
N TYR A 345 -5.48 -22.95 13.90
CA TYR A 345 -4.77 -24.14 13.43
C TYR A 345 -4.74 -25.26 14.48
N MET A 346 -4.50 -24.89 15.75
CA MET A 346 -4.49 -25.84 16.86
C MET A 346 -5.88 -26.36 17.22
N LYS A 347 -6.92 -25.53 17.07
CA LYS A 347 -8.27 -25.85 17.55
C LYS A 347 -9.15 -26.51 16.48
N THR A 348 -8.90 -26.24 15.20
CA THR A 348 -9.76 -26.76 14.13
C THR A 348 -9.47 -28.22 13.80
N LYS A 349 -10.51 -28.95 13.41
CA LYS A 349 -10.40 -30.32 12.88
C LYS A 349 -10.49 -30.36 11.35
N LYS A 350 -10.86 -29.25 10.71
CA LYS A 350 -11.07 -29.16 9.25
C LYS A 350 -9.75 -29.14 8.49
N ALA A 351 -9.56 -30.12 7.60
CA ALA A 351 -8.32 -30.28 6.85
C ALA A 351 -8.10 -29.15 5.83
N SER A 352 -9.17 -28.62 5.25
CA SER A 352 -9.11 -27.44 4.36
C SER A 352 -8.63 -26.18 5.11
N LEU A 353 -9.19 -25.91 6.29
CA LEU A 353 -8.80 -24.76 7.11
C LEU A 353 -7.35 -24.86 7.60
N LYS A 354 -6.90 -26.05 8.02
CA LYS A 354 -5.47 -26.28 8.35
C LYS A 354 -4.55 -26.02 7.17
N ARG A 355 -4.92 -26.45 5.96
CA ARG A 355 -4.13 -26.19 4.74
C ARG A 355 -4.09 -24.70 4.40
N ALA A 356 -5.21 -24.00 4.48
CA ALA A 356 -5.28 -22.56 4.25
C ALA A 356 -4.37 -21.80 5.23
N ILE A 357 -4.44 -22.13 6.52
CA ILE A 357 -3.58 -21.53 7.54
C ILE A 357 -2.12 -21.89 7.33
N GLY A 358 -1.81 -23.16 7.06
CA GLY A 358 -0.44 -23.62 6.82
C GLY A 358 0.21 -22.93 5.60
N GLY A 359 -0.58 -22.67 4.55
CA GLY A 359 -0.12 -21.91 3.38
C GLY A 359 0.03 -20.40 3.66
N GLY A 360 -0.85 -19.82 4.48
CA GLY A 360 -0.86 -18.38 4.76
C GLY A 360 0.10 -17.93 5.87
N LEU A 361 0.41 -18.78 6.84
CA LEU A 361 1.25 -18.43 8.00
C LEU A 361 2.64 -17.91 7.63
N PRO A 362 3.42 -18.58 6.74
CA PRO A 362 4.73 -18.08 6.34
C PRO A 362 4.65 -16.67 5.75
N SER A 363 3.67 -16.41 4.88
CA SER A 363 3.46 -15.08 4.30
C SER A 363 3.03 -14.04 5.35
N GLY A 364 2.16 -14.43 6.30
CA GLY A 364 1.69 -13.56 7.37
C GLY A 364 2.80 -13.11 8.31
N MET A 365 3.70 -14.04 8.68
CA MET A 365 4.89 -13.72 9.49
C MET A 365 5.86 -12.78 8.77
N LEU A 366 5.88 -12.82 7.44
CA LEU A 366 6.64 -11.91 6.58
C LEU A 366 5.88 -10.61 6.27
N GLY A 367 4.75 -10.35 6.95
CA GLY A 367 3.99 -9.11 6.83
C GLY A 367 2.99 -9.06 5.67
N ILE A 368 2.78 -10.18 4.96
CA ILE A 368 1.76 -10.33 3.92
C ILE A 368 0.55 -11.02 4.56
N GLY A 369 -0.33 -10.22 5.14
CA GLY A 369 -1.46 -10.71 5.95
C GLY A 369 -2.69 -11.15 5.17
N GLU A 370 -2.80 -10.80 3.87
CA GLU A 370 -4.02 -11.04 3.07
C GLU A 370 -4.47 -12.50 3.03
N PRO A 371 -3.58 -13.50 2.86
CA PRO A 371 -4.00 -14.90 2.89
C PRO A 371 -4.66 -15.30 4.21
N LEU A 372 -4.19 -14.77 5.35
CA LEU A 372 -4.76 -15.05 6.66
C LEU A 372 -6.05 -14.26 6.92
N ILE A 373 -6.10 -12.99 6.51
CA ILE A 373 -7.29 -12.18 6.68
C ILE A 373 -8.46 -12.77 5.88
N PHE A 374 -8.29 -12.91 4.56
CA PHE A 374 -9.39 -13.28 3.68
C PHE A 374 -9.65 -14.80 3.64
N GLY A 375 -8.61 -15.61 3.78
CA GLY A 375 -8.72 -17.07 3.73
C GLY A 375 -9.05 -17.72 5.09
N VAL A 376 -8.90 -16.99 6.20
CA VAL A 376 -9.02 -17.58 7.55
C VAL A 376 -9.89 -16.73 8.47
N THR A 377 -9.43 -15.55 8.89
CA THR A 377 -10.05 -14.89 10.06
C THR A 377 -11.32 -14.11 9.73
N LEU A 378 -11.38 -13.45 8.57
CA LEU A 378 -12.54 -12.65 8.14
C LEU A 378 -13.77 -13.53 7.85
N PRO A 379 -13.69 -14.66 7.12
CA PRO A 379 -14.84 -15.55 6.93
C PRO A 379 -15.41 -16.09 8.25
N LEU A 380 -14.55 -16.29 9.25
CA LEU A 380 -14.96 -16.77 10.57
C LEU A 380 -15.54 -15.65 11.46
N GLY A 381 -15.41 -14.39 11.07
CA GLY A 381 -15.97 -13.22 11.76
C GLY A 381 -15.29 -12.89 13.10
N ARG A 382 -15.55 -13.69 14.15
CA ARG A 382 -15.02 -13.42 15.50
C ARG A 382 -13.49 -13.53 15.60
N PRO A 383 -12.81 -14.49 14.94
CA PRO A 383 -11.35 -14.54 14.97
C PRO A 383 -10.68 -13.28 14.39
N PHE A 384 -11.33 -12.60 13.45
CA PHE A 384 -10.84 -11.31 12.94
C PHE A 384 -10.85 -10.25 14.04
N LEU A 385 -11.92 -10.15 14.84
CA LEU A 385 -12.02 -9.20 15.94
C LEU A 385 -11.01 -9.52 17.07
N THR A 386 -10.83 -10.78 17.42
CA THR A 386 -9.84 -11.17 18.45
C THR A 386 -8.40 -10.98 17.98
N ALA A 387 -8.14 -11.12 16.67
CA ALA A 387 -6.86 -10.72 16.09
C ALA A 387 -6.62 -9.21 16.23
N CYS A 388 -7.64 -8.37 16.00
CA CYS A 388 -7.55 -6.92 16.25
C CYS A 388 -7.22 -6.61 17.71
N LEU A 389 -7.84 -7.30 18.67
CA LEU A 389 -7.51 -7.12 20.08
C LEU A 389 -6.06 -7.53 20.39
N GLY A 390 -5.58 -8.62 19.79
CA GLY A 390 -4.18 -9.03 19.91
C GLY A 390 -3.22 -7.97 19.35
N ALA A 391 -3.56 -7.41 18.18
CA ALA A 391 -2.85 -6.31 17.57
C ALA A 391 -2.82 -5.06 18.47
N GLY A 392 -3.92 -4.76 19.16
CA GLY A 392 -3.96 -3.71 20.16
C GLY A 392 -2.97 -3.92 21.29
N VAL A 393 -2.87 -5.12 21.86
CA VAL A 393 -1.90 -5.41 22.93
C VAL A 393 -0.47 -5.21 22.44
N GLY A 394 -0.15 -5.67 21.23
CA GLY A 394 1.14 -5.40 20.59
C GLY A 394 1.37 -3.90 20.39
N GLY A 395 0.40 -3.19 19.82
CA GLY A 395 0.51 -1.76 19.52
C GLY A 395 0.70 -0.91 20.78
N ALA A 396 0.02 -1.28 21.87
CA ALA A 396 0.19 -0.71 23.19
C ALA A 396 1.63 -0.85 23.71
N PHE A 397 2.23 -2.03 23.51
CA PHE A 397 3.62 -2.28 23.85
C PHE A 397 4.57 -1.41 23.00
N GLN A 398 4.39 -1.39 21.67
CA GLN A 398 5.26 -0.59 20.79
C GLN A 398 5.20 0.91 21.15
N ALA A 399 4.02 1.43 21.47
CA ALA A 399 3.84 2.80 21.92
C ALA A 399 4.51 3.08 23.27
N GLN A 400 4.38 2.17 24.24
CA GLN A 400 5.01 2.31 25.57
C GLN A 400 6.54 2.47 25.50
N PHE A 401 7.17 1.75 24.57
CA PHE A 401 8.62 1.76 24.41
C PHE A 401 9.11 2.71 23.31
N GLY A 402 8.23 3.51 22.72
CA GLY A 402 8.59 4.50 21.70
C GLY A 402 9.31 3.89 20.50
N ILE A 403 8.87 2.72 20.04
CA ILE A 403 9.53 2.00 18.95
C ILE A 403 9.24 2.72 17.63
N ALA A 404 10.30 3.02 16.88
CA ALA A 404 10.23 3.75 15.62
C ALA A 404 11.04 3.08 14.51
N THR A 405 10.68 3.38 13.26
CA THR A 405 11.40 2.95 12.06
C THR A 405 11.99 4.14 11.33
N SER A 406 13.17 3.95 10.74
CA SER A 406 13.85 4.99 9.93
C SER A 406 13.51 4.95 8.44
N SER A 407 12.62 4.04 8.03
CA SER A 407 12.23 3.80 6.65
C SER A 407 10.90 3.04 6.60
N ILE A 408 10.29 2.95 5.41
CA ILE A 408 9.08 2.15 5.16
C ILE A 408 9.44 0.87 4.43
N GLY A 409 8.74 -0.22 4.76
CA GLY A 409 8.81 -1.47 4.01
C GLY A 409 7.73 -2.44 4.43
N VAL A 410 8.01 -3.74 4.31
CA VAL A 410 7.06 -4.78 4.67
C VAL A 410 6.95 -4.90 6.19
N SER A 411 5.73 -5.12 6.68
CA SER A 411 5.46 -5.38 8.10
C SER A 411 5.98 -6.77 8.54
N GLY A 412 5.63 -7.20 9.76
CA GLY A 412 6.03 -8.52 10.28
C GLY A 412 7.52 -8.59 10.66
N LEU A 413 8.12 -9.78 10.53
CA LEU A 413 9.53 -10.00 10.87
C LEU A 413 10.51 -9.12 10.06
N PRO A 414 10.33 -8.89 8.74
CA PRO A 414 11.21 -8.01 7.97
C PRO A 414 11.29 -6.56 8.49
N LEU A 415 10.27 -6.10 9.24
CA LEU A 415 10.27 -4.74 9.81
C LEU A 415 11.42 -4.55 10.82
N THR A 416 11.96 -5.63 11.41
CA THR A 416 13.15 -5.59 12.28
C THR A 416 14.35 -4.89 11.64
N PHE A 417 14.50 -4.99 10.31
CA PHE A 417 15.59 -4.34 9.59
C PHE A 417 15.41 -2.82 9.49
N LEU A 418 14.20 -2.31 9.68
CA LEU A 418 13.88 -0.88 9.54
C LEU A 418 13.84 -0.14 10.89
N VAL A 419 13.70 -0.91 11.98
CA VAL A 419 13.73 -0.43 13.36
C VAL A 419 15.17 -0.06 13.75
N HIS A 420 15.33 0.94 14.62
CA HIS A 420 16.64 1.32 15.13
C HIS A 420 17.35 0.14 15.81
N PRO A 421 18.67 -0.05 15.61
CA PRO A 421 19.36 -1.25 16.09
C PRO A 421 19.23 -1.52 17.60
N ASN A 422 19.20 -0.47 18.42
CA ASN A 422 19.01 -0.55 19.87
C ASN A 422 17.57 -0.92 20.28
N GLN A 423 16.60 -0.83 19.37
CA GLN A 423 15.18 -1.11 19.62
C GLN A 423 14.72 -2.46 19.07
N ILE A 424 15.54 -3.18 18.29
CA ILE A 424 15.16 -4.45 17.63
C ILE A 424 14.60 -5.48 18.62
N ALA A 425 15.25 -5.66 19.77
CA ALA A 425 14.82 -6.62 20.77
C ALA A 425 13.43 -6.29 21.35
N LEU A 426 13.18 -5.00 21.62
CA LEU A 426 11.88 -4.52 22.12
C LEU A 426 10.81 -4.63 21.04
N PHE A 427 11.13 -4.28 19.79
CA PHE A 427 10.21 -4.48 18.66
C PHE A 427 9.78 -5.95 18.54
N LEU A 428 10.73 -6.88 18.58
CA LEU A 428 10.46 -8.32 18.54
C LEU A 428 9.62 -8.77 19.74
N ALA A 429 9.90 -8.26 20.94
CA ALA A 429 9.09 -8.55 22.11
C ALA A 429 7.62 -8.12 21.90
N GLY A 430 7.39 -6.90 21.41
CA GLY A 430 6.05 -6.41 21.08
C GLY A 430 5.35 -7.24 19.99
N LEU A 431 6.10 -7.66 18.97
CA LEU A 431 5.62 -8.56 17.91
C LEU A 431 5.15 -9.90 18.49
N PHE A 432 5.97 -10.56 19.32
CA PHE A 432 5.62 -11.82 19.97
C PHE A 432 4.48 -11.67 20.97
N ILE A 433 4.42 -10.56 21.71
CA ILE A 433 3.29 -10.24 22.59
C ILE A 433 2.00 -10.16 21.78
N SER A 434 2.03 -9.52 20.60
CA SER A 434 0.87 -9.47 19.70
C SER A 434 0.47 -10.86 19.20
N TYR A 435 1.44 -11.72 18.85
CA TYR A 435 1.16 -13.11 18.46
C TYR A 435 0.49 -13.87 19.62
N ILE A 436 1.03 -13.77 20.83
CA ILE A 436 0.52 -14.47 22.02
C ILE A 436 -0.87 -13.94 22.38
N ALA A 437 -1.09 -12.62 22.39
CA ALA A 437 -2.38 -12.03 22.70
C ALA A 437 -3.44 -12.41 21.66
N GLY A 438 -3.09 -12.32 20.36
CA GLY A 438 -3.97 -12.75 19.26
C GLY A 438 -4.31 -14.24 19.36
N PHE A 439 -3.34 -15.07 19.74
CA PHE A 439 -3.56 -16.48 20.02
C PHE A 439 -4.54 -16.70 21.19
N ILE A 440 -4.26 -16.10 22.35
CA ILE A 440 -5.07 -16.29 23.57
C ILE A 440 -6.51 -15.84 23.35
N PHE A 441 -6.72 -14.63 22.81
CA PHE A 441 -8.07 -14.12 22.58
C PHE A 441 -8.83 -14.98 21.57
N THR A 442 -8.17 -15.43 20.52
CA THR A 442 -8.81 -16.27 19.50
C THR A 442 -9.10 -17.68 20.03
N TYR A 443 -8.17 -18.29 20.76
CA TYR A 443 -8.31 -19.64 21.29
C TYR A 443 -9.42 -19.72 22.34
N LEU A 444 -9.49 -18.76 23.24
CA LEU A 444 -10.48 -18.74 24.33
C LEU A 444 -11.85 -18.23 23.87
N PHE A 445 -11.90 -17.17 23.06
CA PHE A 445 -13.14 -16.44 22.78
C PHE A 445 -13.48 -16.32 21.30
N GLY A 446 -12.48 -16.35 20.41
CA GLY A 446 -12.65 -16.04 19.00
C GLY A 446 -13.10 -17.20 18.11
N PHE A 447 -12.71 -18.44 18.41
CA PHE A 447 -12.95 -19.58 17.50
C PHE A 447 -13.59 -20.78 18.19
N LYS A 448 -14.59 -21.37 17.52
CA LYS A 448 -15.09 -22.72 17.77
C LYS A 448 -15.19 -23.47 16.44
N ASP A 449 -14.98 -24.78 16.43
CA ASP A 449 -14.90 -25.54 15.16
C ASP A 449 -16.23 -25.54 14.38
N GLU A 450 -17.36 -25.35 15.08
CA GLU A 450 -18.68 -25.20 14.44
C GLU A 450 -18.79 -23.93 13.60
N MET A 451 -17.89 -22.96 13.76
CA MET A 451 -17.84 -21.75 12.94
C MET A 451 -17.24 -22.02 11.55
N ALA A 452 -16.55 -23.14 11.37
CA ALA A 452 -15.86 -23.50 10.14
C ALA A 452 -16.72 -24.40 9.23
N VAL A 453 -18.05 -24.19 9.18
CA VAL A 453 -18.98 -25.03 8.39
C VAL A 453 -18.64 -25.02 6.90
N GLU A 454 -18.18 -23.87 6.38
CA GLU A 454 -17.76 -23.71 4.98
C GLU A 454 -16.44 -24.45 4.67
N PHE A 455 -15.69 -24.85 5.70
CA PHE A 455 -14.42 -25.55 5.55
C PHE A 455 -14.64 -27.07 5.69
N LYS A 456 -14.28 -27.82 4.64
CA LYS A 456 -14.33 -29.30 4.62
C LYS A 456 -13.22 -29.94 5.45
#